data_AF-A0A2V4KNU4-F1
#
_entry.id   AF-A0A2V4KNU4-F1
#
_cell.length_a   1.000
_cell.length_b   1.000
_cell.length_c   1.000
_cell.angle_alpha   90.00
_cell.angle_beta   90.00
_cell.angle_gamma   90.00
#
_symmetry.space_group_name_H-M   'P 1'
#
loop_
_entity.id
_entity.type
_entity.pdbx_description
1 polymer ?
#
loop_
_entity_poly.entity_id
_entity_poly.type
_entity_poly.pdbx_seq_one_letter_code
_entity_poly.pdbx_strand_id
1 'polypeptide(L)'
;MTPSEQDKALEAQILAKGLTAPRVLPEQIDELVSRLSFHTYVIPGTTVTVAAAIGPGNFVVAIGKAGAASAENFDEMVGRNRAISRAKDAARNQLWELEGYRLKRNLLDLQEFGGLDQVLEVAANMPPELADVWATSAVPFVALHQVDAPPRPCCVGAACTGACGATPGRIVELDPSESVRPCSICNASKVEGSTGAAV
;
A
#
# COMPACT_ATOMS: atom_id res chain seq x y z
N MET A 1 11.04 -23.50 -15.94
CA MET A 1 10.01 -22.55 -15.48
C MET A 1 10.67 -21.63 -14.47
N THR A 2 10.75 -20.34 -14.75
CA THR A 2 11.32 -19.34 -13.84
C THR A 2 10.33 -19.03 -12.69
N PRO A 3 10.78 -18.46 -11.55
CA PRO A 3 9.86 -18.05 -10.49
C PRO A 3 8.77 -17.08 -10.97
N SER A 4 9.11 -16.16 -11.89
CA SER A 4 8.12 -15.24 -12.50
C SER A 4 7.06 -15.98 -13.33
N GLU A 5 7.45 -16.99 -14.10
CA GLU A 5 6.49 -17.81 -14.86
C GLU A 5 5.56 -18.61 -13.94
N GLN A 6 6.06 -19.09 -12.81
CA GLN A 6 5.26 -19.79 -11.80
C GLN A 6 4.22 -18.86 -11.16
N ASP A 7 4.63 -17.65 -10.78
CA ASP A 7 3.74 -16.64 -10.18
C ASP A 7 2.63 -16.24 -11.15
N LYS A 8 2.96 -16.03 -12.44
CA LYS A 8 1.97 -15.74 -13.50
C LYS A 8 0.99 -16.89 -13.73
N ALA A 9 1.49 -18.12 -13.72
CA ALA A 9 0.63 -19.31 -13.85
C ALA A 9 -0.30 -19.49 -12.64
N LEU A 10 0.13 -19.08 -11.44
CA LEU A 10 -0.72 -19.06 -10.25
C LEU A 10 -1.80 -17.99 -10.36
N GLU A 11 -1.46 -16.77 -10.78
CA GLU A 11 -2.44 -15.69 -10.96
C GLU A 11 -3.52 -16.06 -11.99
N ALA A 12 -3.14 -16.70 -13.10
CA ALA A 12 -4.09 -17.21 -14.09
C ALA A 12 -5.09 -18.21 -13.48
N GLN A 13 -4.65 -19.06 -12.53
CA GLN A 13 -5.52 -19.99 -11.81
C GLN A 13 -6.45 -19.28 -10.82
N ILE A 14 -6.00 -18.20 -10.18
CA ILE A 14 -6.80 -17.38 -9.27
C ILE A 14 -7.93 -16.71 -10.05
N LEU A 15 -7.61 -16.13 -11.21
CA LEU A 15 -8.58 -15.50 -12.11
C LEU A 15 -9.59 -16.51 -12.67
N ALA A 16 -9.13 -17.71 -13.07
CA ALA A 16 -10.01 -18.79 -13.53
C ALA A 16 -11.02 -19.23 -12.45
N LYS A 17 -10.70 -19.04 -11.17
CA LYS A 17 -11.58 -19.31 -10.03
C LYS A 17 -12.51 -18.14 -9.68
N GLY A 18 -12.46 -17.03 -10.41
CA GLY A 18 -13.28 -15.84 -10.15
C GLY A 18 -12.93 -15.11 -8.86
N LEU A 19 -11.73 -15.35 -8.30
CA LEU A 19 -11.28 -14.67 -7.10
C LEU A 19 -10.78 -13.27 -7.49
N THR A 20 -11.57 -12.23 -7.24
CA THR A 20 -11.26 -10.84 -7.66
C THR A 20 -10.92 -9.90 -6.50
N ALA A 21 -10.77 -10.44 -5.28
CA ALA A 21 -10.39 -9.64 -4.12
C ALA A 21 -9.00 -8.98 -4.29
N PRO A 22 -8.76 -7.80 -3.66
CA PRO A 22 -7.48 -7.09 -3.73
C PRO A 22 -6.29 -7.98 -3.34
N ARG A 23 -5.26 -7.99 -4.17
CA ARG A 23 -4.03 -8.78 -3.99
C ARG A 23 -2.84 -8.11 -4.68
N VAL A 24 -1.65 -8.61 -4.39
CA VAL A 24 -0.41 -8.23 -5.07
C VAL A 24 -0.27 -9.05 -6.36
N LEU A 25 0.08 -8.40 -7.46
CA LEU A 25 0.20 -9.04 -8.77
C LEU A 25 1.66 -9.43 -9.08
N PRO A 26 1.88 -10.54 -9.84
CA PRO A 26 3.22 -10.96 -10.25
C PRO A 26 4.02 -9.87 -10.98
N GLU A 27 3.35 -9.06 -11.81
CA GLU A 27 3.94 -7.99 -12.60
C GLU A 27 4.53 -6.89 -11.71
N GLN A 28 3.90 -6.61 -10.58
CA GLN A 28 4.41 -5.62 -9.61
C GLN A 28 5.69 -6.11 -8.94
N ILE A 29 5.73 -7.40 -8.61
CA ILE A 29 6.93 -8.02 -8.04
C ILE A 29 8.04 -8.06 -9.08
N ASP A 30 7.74 -8.37 -10.34
CA ASP A 30 8.70 -8.30 -11.45
C ASP A 30 9.27 -6.88 -11.60
N GLU A 31 8.42 -5.85 -11.51
CA GLU A 31 8.84 -4.46 -11.56
C GLU A 31 9.75 -4.09 -10.38
N LEU A 32 9.38 -4.44 -9.14
CA LEU A 32 10.21 -4.18 -7.95
C LEU A 32 11.56 -4.89 -8.04
N VAL A 33 11.57 -6.15 -8.49
CA VAL A 33 12.80 -6.91 -8.72
C VAL A 33 13.68 -6.26 -9.80
N SER A 34 13.09 -5.67 -10.84
CA SER A 34 13.83 -4.98 -11.91
C SER A 34 14.56 -3.71 -11.41
N ARG A 35 14.04 -3.10 -10.34
CA ARG A 35 14.61 -1.89 -9.72
C ARG A 35 15.69 -2.21 -8.67
N LEU A 36 15.99 -3.48 -8.42
CA LEU A 36 17.04 -3.88 -7.50
C LEU A 36 18.41 -3.59 -8.09
N SER A 37 19.28 -3.00 -7.28
CA SER A 37 20.72 -2.93 -7.52
C SER A 37 21.44 -3.99 -6.69
N PHE A 38 22.63 -4.40 -7.11
CA PHE A 38 23.38 -5.45 -6.43
C PHE A 38 24.78 -4.96 -6.07
N HIS A 39 25.17 -5.19 -4.81
CA HIS A 39 26.54 -4.98 -4.36
C HIS A 39 27.15 -6.30 -3.91
N THR A 40 28.35 -6.63 -4.38
CA THR A 40 29.02 -7.90 -4.08
C THR A 40 30.29 -7.70 -3.28
N TYR A 41 30.53 -8.58 -2.32
CA TYR A 41 31.75 -8.59 -1.51
C TYR A 41 32.29 -10.03 -1.38
N VAL A 42 33.58 -10.21 -1.64
CA VAL A 42 34.28 -11.48 -1.41
C VAL A 42 34.88 -11.43 -0.02
N ILE A 43 34.58 -12.44 0.80
CA ILE A 43 35.09 -12.50 2.17
C ILE A 43 36.56 -12.91 2.13
N PRO A 44 37.49 -12.08 2.63
CA PRO A 44 38.93 -12.33 2.54
C PRO A 44 39.31 -13.61 3.28
N GLY A 45 40.22 -14.38 2.68
CA GLY A 45 40.65 -15.68 3.22
C GLY A 45 39.62 -16.81 3.04
N THR A 46 38.55 -16.59 2.29
CA THR A 46 37.54 -17.61 1.99
C THR A 46 37.24 -17.67 0.50
N THR A 47 36.47 -18.69 0.09
CA THR A 47 35.94 -18.86 -1.27
C THR A 47 34.50 -18.35 -1.40
N VAL A 48 34.04 -17.51 -0.47
CA VAL A 48 32.65 -17.07 -0.38
C VAL A 48 32.49 -15.64 -0.89
N THR A 49 31.57 -15.50 -1.85
CA THR A 49 31.07 -14.21 -2.34
C THR A 49 29.66 -13.98 -1.79
N VAL A 50 29.44 -12.81 -1.20
CA VAL A 50 28.14 -12.34 -0.74
C VAL A 50 27.63 -11.27 -1.71
N ALA A 51 26.33 -11.24 -1.96
CA ALA A 51 25.66 -10.20 -2.73
C ALA A 51 24.47 -9.65 -1.95
N ALA A 52 24.38 -8.33 -1.80
CA ALA A 52 23.22 -7.64 -1.26
C ALA A 52 22.34 -7.16 -2.42
N ALA A 53 21.04 -7.47 -2.35
CA ALA A 53 20.01 -6.91 -3.21
C ALA A 53 19.44 -5.64 -2.54
N ILE A 54 19.64 -4.51 -3.19
CA ILE A 54 19.34 -3.18 -2.65
C ILE A 54 18.23 -2.57 -3.48
N GLY A 55 17.08 -2.34 -2.85
CA GLY A 55 15.95 -1.67 -3.45
C GLY A 55 16.03 -0.14 -3.38
N PRO A 56 15.03 0.55 -3.94
CA PRO A 56 14.90 2.00 -3.83
C PRO A 56 15.00 2.48 -2.37
N GLY A 57 15.61 3.65 -2.17
CA GLY A 57 15.82 4.20 -0.82
C GLY A 57 16.95 3.55 -0.02
N ASN A 58 17.87 2.82 -0.69
CA ASN A 58 19.00 2.12 -0.08
C ASN A 58 18.57 1.02 0.92
N PHE A 59 17.36 0.49 0.76
CA PHE A 59 16.87 -0.59 1.59
C PHE A 59 17.42 -1.93 1.12
N VAL A 60 18.15 -2.64 1.99
CA VAL A 60 18.63 -3.98 1.69
C VAL A 60 17.46 -4.95 1.80
N VAL A 61 16.97 -5.42 0.66
CA VAL A 61 15.84 -6.36 0.59
C VAL A 61 16.30 -7.75 0.97
N ALA A 62 17.40 -8.25 0.41
CA ALA A 62 17.89 -9.59 0.73
C ALA A 62 19.39 -9.72 0.52
N ILE A 63 19.97 -10.79 1.09
CA ILE A 63 21.38 -11.13 0.92
C ILE A 63 21.48 -12.56 0.39
N GLY A 64 22.22 -12.72 -0.70
CA GLY A 64 22.60 -14.01 -1.27
C GLY A 64 24.07 -14.32 -1.03
N LYS A 65 24.42 -15.60 -1.01
CA LYS A 65 25.82 -16.05 -0.93
C LYS A 65 26.11 -17.21 -1.85
N ALA A 66 27.32 -17.25 -2.39
CA ALA A 66 27.87 -18.36 -3.13
C ALA A 66 29.26 -18.69 -2.57
N GLY A 67 29.56 -19.98 -2.40
CA GLY A 67 30.86 -20.43 -1.92
C GLY A 67 31.34 -21.61 -2.76
N ALA A 68 32.61 -21.58 -3.18
CA ALA A 68 33.25 -22.73 -3.82
C ALA A 68 33.73 -23.71 -2.75
N ALA A 69 33.57 -25.02 -3.00
CA ALA A 69 33.97 -26.06 -2.04
C ALA A 69 35.50 -26.17 -1.88
N SER A 70 36.26 -25.83 -2.93
CA SER A 70 37.73 -25.82 -2.89
C SER A 70 38.27 -24.48 -3.42
N ALA A 71 39.43 -24.07 -2.93
CA ALA A 71 40.06 -22.81 -3.31
C ALA A 71 40.58 -22.83 -4.76
N GLU A 72 40.98 -24.00 -5.24
CA GLU A 72 41.47 -24.21 -6.61
C GLU A 72 40.35 -24.00 -7.65
N ASN A 73 39.10 -24.24 -7.27
CA ASN A 73 37.92 -24.03 -8.11
C ASN A 73 37.25 -22.67 -7.87
N PHE A 74 37.88 -21.78 -7.08
CA PHE A 74 37.32 -20.46 -6.82
C PHE A 74 37.56 -19.53 -8.03
N ASP A 75 36.44 -19.14 -8.66
CA ASP A 75 36.40 -18.09 -9.66
C ASP A 75 35.51 -16.95 -9.14
N GLU A 76 36.09 -15.75 -9.06
CA GLU A 76 35.44 -14.60 -8.48
C GLU A 76 34.21 -14.14 -9.28
N MET A 77 34.27 -14.21 -10.60
CA MET A 77 33.19 -13.82 -11.49
C MET A 77 32.03 -14.82 -11.40
N VAL A 78 32.33 -16.13 -11.38
CA VAL A 78 31.33 -17.18 -11.19
C VAL A 78 30.67 -17.04 -9.81
N GLY A 79 31.46 -16.78 -8.77
CA GLY A 79 30.99 -16.51 -7.41
C GLY A 79 30.04 -15.31 -7.35
N ARG A 80 30.41 -14.19 -7.96
CA ARG A 80 29.56 -12.99 -8.07
C ARG A 80 28.25 -13.28 -8.77
N ASN A 81 28.29 -13.90 -9.95
CA ASN A 81 27.08 -14.20 -10.73
C ASN A 81 26.13 -15.12 -9.97
N ARG A 82 26.65 -16.15 -9.30
CA ARG A 82 25.86 -17.05 -8.45
C ARG A 82 25.29 -16.34 -7.22
N ALA A 83 26.07 -15.50 -6.55
CA ALA A 83 25.63 -14.75 -5.38
C ALA A 83 24.51 -13.76 -5.74
N ILE A 84 24.65 -13.03 -6.85
CA ILE A 84 23.62 -12.11 -7.38
C ILE A 84 22.34 -12.87 -7.71
N SER A 85 22.44 -14.01 -8.44
CA SER A 85 21.26 -14.83 -8.75
C SER A 85 20.52 -15.25 -7.48
N ARG A 86 21.24 -15.75 -6.47
CA ARG A 86 20.64 -16.14 -5.18
C ARG A 86 20.05 -14.96 -4.41
N ALA A 87 20.70 -13.81 -4.45
CA ALA A 87 20.20 -12.59 -3.83
C ALA A 87 18.91 -12.11 -4.52
N LYS A 88 18.83 -12.22 -5.85
CA LYS A 88 17.64 -11.87 -6.63
C LYS A 88 16.46 -12.79 -6.30
N ASP A 89 16.68 -14.10 -6.23
CA ASP A 89 15.63 -15.06 -5.88
C ASP A 89 15.15 -14.84 -4.44
N ALA A 90 16.06 -14.63 -3.50
CA ALA A 90 15.72 -14.31 -2.10
C ALA A 90 14.97 -12.98 -1.99
N ALA A 91 15.38 -11.95 -2.75
CA ALA A 91 14.71 -10.66 -2.76
C ALA A 91 13.29 -10.77 -3.32
N ARG A 92 13.06 -11.57 -4.36
CA ARG A 92 11.71 -11.82 -4.89
C ARG A 92 10.77 -12.36 -3.80
N ASN A 93 11.22 -13.37 -3.06
CA ASN A 93 10.41 -13.96 -1.99
C ASN A 93 10.12 -12.95 -0.87
N GLN A 94 11.12 -12.15 -0.47
CA GLN A 94 10.90 -11.10 0.53
C GLN A 94 9.97 -9.99 0.03
N LEU A 95 10.06 -9.60 -1.24
CA LEU A 95 9.16 -8.60 -1.82
C LEU A 95 7.70 -9.08 -1.79
N TRP A 96 7.43 -10.35 -2.05
CA TRP A 96 6.09 -10.92 -1.89
C TRP A 96 5.57 -10.77 -0.46
N GLU A 97 6.39 -11.06 0.55
CA GLU A 97 6.01 -10.92 1.96
C GLU A 97 5.79 -9.44 2.35
N LEU A 98 6.70 -8.56 1.94
CA LEU A 98 6.66 -7.13 2.26
C LEU A 98 5.48 -6.42 1.58
N GLU A 99 5.23 -6.70 0.29
CA GLU A 99 4.09 -6.13 -0.44
C GLU A 99 2.77 -6.70 0.07
N GLY A 100 2.72 -7.99 0.42
CA GLY A 100 1.56 -8.59 1.06
C GLY A 100 1.23 -7.94 2.40
N TYR A 101 2.24 -7.71 3.24
CA TYR A 101 2.10 -7.00 4.51
C TYR A 101 1.63 -5.55 4.30
N ARG A 102 2.26 -4.82 3.37
CA ARG A 102 1.88 -3.45 3.01
C ARG A 102 0.41 -3.37 2.59
N LEU A 103 -0.01 -4.24 1.66
CA LEU A 103 -1.39 -4.31 1.21
C LEU A 103 -2.35 -4.62 2.37
N LYS A 104 -2.01 -5.55 3.26
CA LYS A 104 -2.87 -5.87 4.40
C LYS A 104 -3.01 -4.70 5.37
N ARG A 105 -1.93 -3.98 5.67
CA ARG A 105 -1.98 -2.77 6.54
C ARG A 105 -2.88 -1.71 5.91
N ASN A 106 -2.70 -1.48 4.62
CA ASN A 106 -3.50 -0.54 3.84
C ASN A 106 -5.01 -0.85 3.90
N LEU A 107 -5.38 -2.12 3.78
CA LEU A 107 -6.78 -2.55 3.88
C LEU A 107 -7.34 -2.38 5.30
N LEU A 108 -6.52 -2.59 6.35
CA LEU A 108 -6.93 -2.37 7.74
C LEU A 108 -7.15 -0.87 8.03
N ASP A 109 -6.25 -0.01 7.56
CA ASP A 109 -6.41 1.45 7.72
C ASP A 109 -7.73 1.91 7.09
N LEU A 110 -8.02 1.47 5.87
CA LEU A 110 -9.29 1.79 5.18
C LEU A 110 -10.51 1.29 5.96
N GLN A 111 -10.41 0.15 6.62
CA GLN A 111 -11.47 -0.40 7.46
C GLN A 111 -11.73 0.48 8.69
N GLU A 112 -10.67 0.92 9.35
CA GLU A 112 -10.73 1.78 10.54
C GLU A 112 -11.32 3.16 10.22
N PHE A 113 -11.01 3.73 9.05
CA PHE A 113 -11.55 5.02 8.60
C PHE A 113 -12.96 4.93 7.98
N GLY A 114 -13.57 3.74 7.93
CA GLY A 114 -14.90 3.53 7.34
C GLY A 114 -14.96 3.75 5.82
N GLY A 115 -13.81 3.85 5.15
CA GLY A 115 -13.69 4.04 3.70
C GLY A 115 -13.59 2.73 2.92
N LEU A 116 -13.44 1.59 3.60
CA LEU A 116 -13.22 0.29 2.96
C LEU A 116 -14.35 -0.09 1.99
N ASP A 117 -15.62 0.09 2.37
CA ASP A 117 -16.74 -0.30 1.51
C ASP A 117 -16.76 0.49 0.20
N GLN A 118 -16.52 1.81 0.27
CA GLN A 118 -16.43 2.68 -0.91
C GLN A 118 -15.24 2.30 -1.79
N VAL A 119 -14.11 2.00 -1.18
CA VAL A 119 -12.88 1.64 -1.90
C VAL A 119 -13.02 0.26 -2.55
N LEU A 120 -13.63 -0.71 -1.88
CA LEU A 120 -13.94 -2.03 -2.46
C LEU A 120 -14.98 -1.94 -3.59
N GLU A 121 -15.97 -1.06 -3.48
CA GLU A 121 -16.95 -0.82 -4.55
C GLU A 121 -16.29 -0.18 -5.78
N VAL A 122 -15.39 0.78 -5.59
CA VAL A 122 -14.57 1.34 -6.67
C VAL A 122 -13.69 0.27 -7.30
N ALA A 123 -13.08 -0.62 -6.49
CA ALA A 123 -12.26 -1.73 -6.98
C ALA A 123 -13.09 -2.69 -7.85
N ALA A 124 -14.28 -3.05 -7.38
CA ALA A 124 -15.17 -4.00 -8.05
C ALA A 124 -15.70 -3.46 -9.39
N ASN A 125 -15.84 -2.13 -9.51
CA ASN A 125 -16.33 -1.46 -10.70
C ASN A 125 -15.22 -0.81 -11.54
N MET A 126 -13.94 -1.04 -11.20
CA MET A 126 -12.80 -0.48 -11.93
C MET A 126 -12.72 -1.13 -13.32
N PRO A 127 -12.66 -0.35 -14.42
CA PRO A 127 -12.50 -0.92 -15.74
C PRO A 127 -11.21 -1.74 -15.81
N PRO A 128 -11.19 -2.85 -16.57
CA PRO A 128 -10.08 -3.80 -16.60
C PRO A 128 -8.74 -3.16 -17.00
N GLU A 129 -8.78 -2.06 -17.74
CA GLU A 129 -7.60 -1.27 -18.14
C GLU A 129 -6.92 -0.54 -16.97
N LEU A 130 -7.61 -0.37 -15.84
CA LEU A 130 -7.11 0.31 -14.63
C LEU A 130 -6.89 -0.64 -13.44
N ALA A 131 -7.19 -1.93 -13.58
CA ALA A 131 -7.05 -2.92 -12.51
C ALA A 131 -5.60 -3.00 -11.96
N ASP A 132 -4.61 -2.79 -12.83
CA ASP A 132 -3.18 -2.81 -12.46
C ASP A 132 -2.74 -1.55 -11.68
N VAL A 133 -3.53 -0.47 -11.73
CA VAL A 133 -3.24 0.83 -11.09
C VAL A 133 -3.66 0.84 -9.62
N TRP A 134 -4.64 0.03 -9.23
CA TRP A 134 -5.07 -0.11 -7.84
C TRP A 134 -3.91 -0.49 -6.92
N ALA A 135 -3.10 -1.45 -7.35
CA ALA A 135 -2.09 -2.07 -6.50
C ALA A 135 -0.83 -1.20 -6.33
N THR A 136 -0.63 -0.20 -7.21
CA THR A 136 0.39 0.86 -7.10
C THR A 136 -0.10 2.07 -6.31
N SER A 137 -1.41 2.30 -6.22
CA SER A 137 -2.00 3.56 -5.72
C SER A 137 -2.71 3.45 -4.37
N ALA A 138 -2.95 2.23 -3.87
CA ALA A 138 -3.50 2.05 -2.54
C ALA A 138 -2.45 2.44 -1.47
N VAL A 139 -2.62 3.66 -0.93
CA VAL A 139 -2.10 4.23 0.32
C VAL A 139 -0.74 4.95 0.25
N PRO A 140 -0.59 6.06 -0.52
CA PRO A 140 -0.48 7.35 0.19
C PRO A 140 -0.80 8.61 -0.66
N PHE A 141 -1.93 8.68 -1.37
CA PHE A 141 -2.32 9.97 -1.99
C PHE A 141 -3.84 10.23 -2.01
N VAL A 142 -4.64 9.22 -2.36
CA VAL A 142 -6.10 9.42 -2.48
C VAL A 142 -6.79 9.64 -1.12
N ALA A 143 -6.19 9.17 -0.02
CA ALA A 143 -6.71 9.42 1.33
C ALA A 143 -6.38 10.81 1.90
N LEU A 144 -5.41 11.54 1.34
CA LEU A 144 -5.03 12.87 1.86
C LEU A 144 -5.57 14.05 1.04
N HIS A 145 -6.02 13.83 -0.20
CA HIS A 145 -6.40 14.97 -1.06
C HIS A 145 -7.73 14.88 -1.81
N GLN A 146 -8.53 13.80 -1.71
CA GLN A 146 -9.81 13.74 -2.44
C GLN A 146 -10.98 13.08 -1.70
N VAL A 147 -10.98 13.09 -0.37
CA VAL A 147 -12.26 13.04 0.35
C VAL A 147 -12.69 14.48 0.56
N ASP A 148 -13.22 15.10 -0.50
CA ASP A 148 -14.28 16.08 -0.33
C ASP A 148 -15.43 15.32 0.34
N ALA A 149 -15.35 15.15 1.66
CA ALA A 149 -16.50 14.78 2.44
C ALA A 149 -17.56 15.83 2.07
N PRO A 150 -18.77 15.43 1.61
CA PRO A 150 -19.79 16.41 1.28
C PRO A 150 -19.94 17.33 2.50
N PRO A 151 -19.94 18.66 2.31
CA PRO A 151 -19.84 19.60 3.42
C PRO A 151 -20.89 19.22 4.44
N ARG A 152 -20.44 18.84 5.65
CA ARG A 152 -21.35 18.47 6.72
C ARG A 152 -22.26 19.67 6.93
N PRO A 153 -23.58 19.55 6.74
CA PRO A 153 -24.46 20.67 6.97
C PRO A 153 -24.26 21.10 8.42
N CYS A 154 -24.24 22.41 8.67
CA CYS A 154 -24.09 22.98 10.01
C CYS A 154 -25.07 22.40 11.05
N CYS A 155 -26.16 21.79 10.56
CA CYS A 155 -27.41 21.60 11.23
C CYS A 155 -28.15 20.39 10.60
N VAL A 156 -28.64 19.43 11.39
CA VAL A 156 -29.53 18.34 10.92
C VAL A 156 -30.83 18.40 11.71
N GLY A 157 -31.97 18.56 11.04
CA GLY A 157 -33.32 18.58 11.65
C GLY A 157 -34.29 19.61 11.05
N ALA A 158 -35.59 19.45 11.34
CA ALA A 158 -36.70 20.25 10.77
C ALA A 158 -36.67 21.76 11.11
N ALA A 159 -35.76 22.19 12.00
CA ALA A 159 -35.57 23.59 12.38
C ALA A 159 -34.56 24.34 11.50
N CYS A 160 -33.96 23.71 10.49
CA CYS A 160 -33.00 24.37 9.61
C CYS A 160 -33.73 25.20 8.54
N THR A 161 -34.08 26.45 8.86
CA THR A 161 -34.83 27.36 7.99
C THR A 161 -33.96 28.12 6.97
N GLY A 162 -32.72 27.67 6.71
CA GLY A 162 -31.85 28.24 5.66
C GLY A 162 -31.36 29.68 5.93
N ALA A 163 -31.59 30.23 7.12
CA ALA A 163 -31.34 31.64 7.42
C ALA A 163 -29.85 32.04 7.52
N CYS A 164 -28.90 31.11 7.48
CA CYS A 164 -27.48 31.44 7.58
C CYS A 164 -26.84 31.92 6.27
N GLY A 165 -27.58 31.89 5.14
CA GLY A 165 -27.10 32.42 3.85
C GLY A 165 -25.79 31.78 3.35
N ALA A 166 -25.38 30.65 3.93
CA ALA A 166 -24.16 29.96 3.55
C ALA A 166 -24.39 29.28 2.19
N THR A 167 -23.79 29.83 1.14
CA THR A 167 -23.68 29.14 -0.13
C THR A 167 -22.96 27.80 0.09
N PRO A 168 -23.47 26.68 -0.42
CA PRO A 168 -22.76 25.41 -0.34
C PRO A 168 -21.39 25.59 -1.01
N GLY A 169 -20.30 25.48 -0.24
CA GLY A 169 -18.94 25.51 -0.78
C GLY A 169 -17.99 26.58 -0.22
N ARG A 170 -18.40 27.48 0.68
CA ARG A 170 -17.42 28.36 1.35
C ARG A 170 -16.77 27.61 2.52
N ILE A 171 -15.47 27.34 2.40
CA ILE A 171 -14.63 26.80 3.47
C ILE A 171 -14.57 27.85 4.59
N VAL A 172 -14.98 27.46 5.80
CA VAL A 172 -14.72 28.24 7.02
C VAL A 172 -13.67 27.45 7.79
N GLU A 173 -12.45 27.98 7.86
CA GLU A 173 -11.43 27.42 8.75
C GLU A 173 -11.91 27.56 10.19
N LEU A 174 -12.05 26.44 10.89
CA LEU A 174 -12.32 26.42 12.33
C LEU A 174 -10.98 26.34 13.05
N ASP A 175 -10.69 27.36 13.87
CA ASP A 175 -9.51 27.38 14.73
C ASP A 175 -9.61 26.24 15.75
N PRO A 176 -8.61 25.34 15.84
CA PRO A 176 -8.65 24.17 16.72
C PRO A 176 -8.67 24.52 18.22
N SER A 177 -8.50 25.79 18.59
CA SER A 177 -8.62 26.26 19.97
C SER A 177 -10.05 26.57 20.42
N GLU A 178 -11.04 26.63 19.52
CA GLU A 178 -12.45 26.87 19.87
C GLU A 178 -13.23 25.58 20.15
N SER A 179 -12.78 24.81 21.15
CA SER A 179 -13.65 23.78 21.73
C SER A 179 -14.73 24.45 22.59
N VAL A 180 -16.00 24.24 22.23
CA VAL A 180 -17.22 24.60 22.98
C VAL A 180 -17.67 26.07 22.86
N ARG A 181 -17.87 26.57 21.64
CA ARG A 181 -18.79 27.72 21.43
C ARG A 181 -19.84 27.39 20.37
N PRO A 182 -21.11 27.78 20.57
CA PRO A 182 -22.10 27.73 19.51
C PRO A 182 -21.64 28.64 18.36
N CYS A 183 -21.96 28.24 17.13
CA CYS A 183 -21.59 29.01 15.93
C CYS A 183 -22.02 30.48 16.10
N SER A 184 -21.08 31.42 15.92
CA SER A 184 -21.28 32.86 16.13
C SER A 184 -22.33 33.49 15.21
N ILE A 185 -22.78 32.76 14.18
CA ILE A 185 -23.78 33.19 13.20
C ILE A 185 -25.20 32.74 13.60
N CYS A 186 -25.37 31.54 14.15
CA CYS A 186 -26.71 30.98 14.44
C CYS A 186 -27.00 30.75 15.93
N ASN A 187 -26.01 30.93 16.81
CA ASN A 187 -26.10 30.79 18.27
C ASN A 187 -26.80 29.49 18.75
N ALA A 188 -26.79 28.44 17.92
CA ALA A 188 -27.43 27.16 18.23
C ALA A 188 -26.45 26.24 18.95
N SER A 189 -26.87 25.69 20.09
CA SER A 189 -26.13 24.67 20.82
C SER A 189 -26.09 23.37 20.02
N LYS A 190 -24.91 22.77 19.92
CA LYS A 190 -24.68 21.46 19.30
C LYS A 190 -25.59 20.44 20.02
N VAL A 191 -26.54 19.82 19.32
CA VAL A 191 -27.33 18.73 19.90
C VAL A 191 -26.38 17.53 20.01
N GLU A 192 -26.03 17.15 21.24
CA GLU A 192 -25.34 15.90 21.50
C GLU A 192 -26.26 14.74 21.12
N GLY A 193 -25.75 13.83 20.28
CA GLY A 193 -26.50 12.66 19.84
C GLY A 193 -26.91 11.82 21.05
N SER A 194 -28.22 11.68 21.26
CA SER A 194 -28.75 10.76 22.26
C SER A 194 -28.62 9.32 21.75
N THR A 195 -27.56 8.64 22.17
CA THR A 195 -27.58 7.19 22.38
C THR A 195 -28.41 6.90 23.63
N GLY A 196 -29.40 5.99 23.58
CA GLY A 196 -29.97 5.38 24.79
C GLY A 196 -31.47 5.14 24.80
N ALA A 197 -31.86 3.98 25.29
CA ALA A 197 -33.15 3.31 25.17
C ALA A 197 -34.08 3.47 26.40
N ALA A 198 -35.29 2.88 26.28
CA ALA A 198 -36.33 2.63 27.31
C ALA A 198 -37.10 3.90 27.75
N VAL A 199 -38.44 3.96 27.87
CA VAL A 199 -39.55 3.01 28.13
C VAL A 199 -40.77 3.44 27.31
#